data_AF-A0A3B8UE63-F1
#
_entry.id   AF-A0A3B8UE63-F1
#
_cell.length_a   1.000
_cell.length_b   1.000
_cell.length_c   1.000
_cell.angle_alpha   90.00
_cell.angle_beta   90.00
_cell.angle_gamma   90.00
#
_symmetry.space_group_name_H-M   'P 1'
#
loop_
_entity.id
_entity.type
_entity.pdbx_description
1 polymer ?
#
loop_
_entity_poly.entity_id
_entity_poly.type
_entity_poly.pdbx_seq_one_letter_code
_entity_poly.pdbx_strand_id
1 'polypeptide(L)'
;MAKKKAKKPYSKKAASRQPAAYPTDMINPQLQWEAYRTIEKQINAAWAKLQNDVKKHASPQVLLEDKNHLMLLLGECNYMAREC
;
A
#
# COMPACT_ATOMS: atom_id res chain seq x y z
N MET A 1 44.96 38.05 -47.62
CA MET A 1 44.47 36.67 -47.38
C MET A 1 44.13 36.50 -45.89
N ALA A 2 42.84 36.62 -45.52
CA ALA A 2 42.41 36.57 -44.13
C ALA A 2 42.15 35.12 -43.68
N LYS A 3 42.95 34.61 -42.73
CA LYS A 3 42.79 33.25 -42.18
C LYS A 3 41.73 33.26 -41.06
N LYS A 4 40.68 32.47 -41.27
CA LYS A 4 39.49 32.28 -40.42
C LYS A 4 39.88 31.81 -39.01
N LYS A 5 39.33 32.45 -37.97
CA LYS A 5 39.48 32.01 -36.57
C LYS A 5 38.62 30.77 -36.30
N ALA A 6 39.25 29.68 -35.88
CA ALA A 6 38.58 28.43 -35.50
C ALA A 6 37.81 28.62 -34.18
N LYS A 7 36.52 28.26 -34.15
CA LYS A 7 35.70 28.23 -32.93
C LYS A 7 36.01 26.95 -32.15
N LYS A 8 36.43 27.07 -30.89
CA LYS A 8 36.63 25.95 -29.97
C LYS A 8 35.27 25.28 -29.64
N PRO A 9 35.16 23.94 -29.63
CA PRO A 9 33.95 23.29 -29.18
C PRO A 9 33.88 23.36 -27.65
N TYR A 10 32.79 23.93 -27.13
CA TYR A 10 32.46 23.88 -25.71
C TYR A 10 32.13 22.42 -25.33
N SER A 11 33.04 21.73 -24.64
CA SER A 11 32.71 20.45 -24.00
C SER A 11 31.83 20.74 -22.78
N LYS A 12 30.51 20.63 -22.96
CA LYS A 12 29.58 20.62 -21.83
C LYS A 12 29.83 19.31 -21.06
N LYS A 13 30.39 19.43 -19.85
CA LYS A 13 30.44 18.32 -18.89
C LYS A 13 29.02 17.78 -18.73
N ALA A 14 28.80 16.53 -19.13
CA ALA A 14 27.62 15.81 -18.73
C ALA A 14 27.73 15.60 -17.21
N ALA A 15 27.01 16.41 -16.44
CA ALA A 15 26.82 16.13 -15.03
C ALA A 15 26.14 14.76 -14.96
N SER A 16 26.84 13.80 -14.34
CA SER A 16 26.27 12.50 -13.99
C SER A 16 25.00 12.78 -13.19
N ARG A 17 23.84 12.55 -13.83
CA ARG A 17 22.56 12.53 -13.14
C ARG A 17 22.60 11.28 -12.28
N GLN A 18 23.08 11.42 -11.05
CA GLN A 18 22.81 10.42 -10.03
C GLN A 18 21.29 10.23 -10.01
N PRO A 19 20.78 9.00 -10.15
CA PRO A 19 19.35 8.77 -9.95
C PRO A 19 19.03 9.29 -8.56
N ALA A 20 18.01 10.14 -8.46
CA ALA A 20 17.49 10.56 -7.17
C ALA A 20 17.19 9.28 -6.40
N ALA A 21 17.89 9.08 -5.28
CA ALA A 21 17.50 8.05 -4.33
C ALA A 21 16.05 8.41 -3.96
N TYR A 22 15.10 7.60 -4.44
CA TYR A 22 13.74 7.67 -3.95
C TYR A 22 13.84 7.57 -2.43
N PRO A 23 13.25 8.50 -1.66
CA PRO A 23 13.15 8.29 -0.24
C PRO A 23 12.44 6.95 -0.09
N THR A 24 13.13 5.96 0.46
CA THR A 24 12.47 4.83 1.09
C THR A 24 11.56 5.47 2.12
N ASP A 25 10.25 5.47 1.83
CA ASP A 25 9.24 5.96 2.77
C ASP A 25 9.58 5.34 4.12
N MET A 26 10.01 6.17 5.07
CA MET A 26 10.34 5.70 6.40
C MET A 26 9.05 5.12 6.95
N ILE A 27 9.01 3.79 7.04
CA ILE A 27 7.93 3.05 7.63
C ILE A 27 7.79 3.57 9.07
N ASN A 28 6.76 4.38 9.33
CA ASN A 28 6.48 4.86 10.67
C ASN A 28 5.76 3.73 11.42
N PRO A 29 6.39 3.12 12.44
CA PRO A 29 5.79 1.97 13.14
C PRO A 29 4.45 2.33 13.81
N GLN A 30 4.25 3.60 14.16
CA GLN A 30 2.98 4.06 14.73
C GLN A 30 1.85 4.01 13.70
N LEU A 31 2.09 4.46 12.46
CA LEU A 31 1.09 4.42 11.39
C LEU A 31 0.74 2.98 11.02
N GLN A 32 1.72 2.08 10.98
CA GLN A 32 1.46 0.65 10.80
C GLN A 32 0.60 0.10 11.94
N TRP A 33 0.92 0.41 13.20
CA TRP A 33 0.16 -0.06 14.35
C TRP A 33 -1.29 0.45 14.35
N GLU A 34 -1.50 1.70 13.97
CA GLU A 34 -2.84 2.27 13.81
C GLU A 34 -3.63 1.58 12.70
N ALA A 35 -2.98 1.25 11.58
CA ALA A 35 -3.60 0.51 10.49
C ALA A 35 -3.99 -0.93 10.92
N TYR A 36 -3.12 -1.63 11.66
CA TYR A 36 -3.45 -2.93 12.26
C TYR A 36 -4.67 -2.84 13.18
N ARG A 37 -4.68 -1.87 14.09
CA ARG A 37 -5.81 -1.64 15.03
C ARG A 37 -7.10 -1.32 14.29
N THR A 38 -7.01 -0.66 13.15
CA THR A 38 -8.17 -0.34 12.32
C THR A 38 -8.73 -1.59 11.65
N ILE A 39 -7.87 -2.41 11.03
CA ILE A 39 -8.27 -3.69 10.45
C ILE A 39 -8.83 -4.64 11.50
N GLU A 40 -8.20 -4.73 12.68
CA GLU A 40 -8.67 -5.55 13.80
C GLU A 40 -10.11 -5.18 14.19
N LYS A 41 -10.42 -3.87 14.29
CA LYS A 41 -11.79 -3.40 14.57
C LYS A 41 -12.78 -3.81 13.47
N GLN A 42 -12.38 -3.74 12.20
CA GLN A 42 -13.22 -4.13 11.08
C GLN A 42 -13.50 -5.63 11.07
N ILE A 43 -12.47 -6.45 11.32
CA ILE A 43 -12.61 -7.92 11.46
C ILE A 43 -13.57 -8.25 12.60
N ASN A 44 -13.40 -7.65 13.76
CA ASN A 44 -14.29 -7.86 14.91
C ASN A 44 -15.74 -7.48 14.61
N ALA A 45 -15.95 -6.36 13.91
CA ALA A 45 -17.28 -5.93 13.49
C ALA A 45 -17.91 -6.89 12.47
N ALA A 46 -17.15 -7.31 11.45
CA ALA A 46 -17.59 -8.26 10.44
C ALA A 46 -17.91 -9.64 11.04
N TRP A 47 -17.10 -10.11 11.98
CA TRP A 47 -17.36 -11.35 12.71
C TRP A 47 -18.63 -11.25 13.55
N ALA A 48 -18.80 -10.16 14.31
CA ALA A 48 -20.00 -9.94 15.11
C ALA A 48 -21.26 -9.85 14.23
N LYS A 49 -21.15 -9.21 13.05
CA LYS A 49 -22.23 -9.16 12.07
C LYS A 49 -22.60 -10.56 11.58
N LEU A 50 -21.63 -11.33 11.09
CA LEU A 50 -21.85 -12.70 10.63
C LEU A 50 -22.51 -13.57 11.72
N GLN A 51 -22.01 -13.49 12.96
CA GLN A 51 -22.61 -14.22 14.08
C GLN A 51 -24.07 -13.81 14.34
N ASN A 52 -24.38 -12.52 14.25
CA ASN A 52 -25.74 -12.02 14.41
C ASN A 52 -26.65 -12.47 13.27
N ASP A 53 -26.16 -12.46 12.04
CA ASP A 53 -26.93 -12.86 10.86
C ASP A 53 -27.17 -14.37 10.82
N VAL A 54 -26.22 -15.18 11.32
CA VAL A 54 -26.43 -16.61 11.58
C VAL A 54 -27.52 -16.81 12.64
N LYS A 55 -27.47 -16.09 13.77
CA LYS A 55 -28.48 -16.19 14.84
C LYS A 55 -29.87 -15.76 14.38
N LYS A 56 -29.95 -14.80 13.46
CA LYS A 56 -31.21 -14.31 12.88
C LYS A 56 -31.72 -15.17 11.73
N HIS A 57 -31.02 -16.24 11.37
CA HIS A 57 -31.34 -17.06 10.20
C HIS A 57 -31.46 -16.22 8.92
N ALA A 58 -30.49 -15.32 8.70
CA ALA A 58 -30.41 -14.54 7.47
C ALA A 58 -30.35 -15.47 6.23
N SER A 59 -30.66 -14.91 5.06
CA SER A 59 -30.65 -15.69 3.83
C SER A 59 -29.25 -16.24 3.54
N PRO A 60 -29.13 -17.40 2.86
CA PRO A 60 -27.82 -17.96 2.52
C PRO A 60 -26.91 -17.01 1.74
N GLN A 61 -27.50 -16.11 0.94
CA GLN A 61 -26.77 -15.09 0.18
C GLN A 61 -26.10 -14.08 1.11
N VAL A 62 -26.82 -13.58 2.13
CA VAL A 62 -26.28 -12.63 3.12
C VAL A 62 -25.15 -13.28 3.91
N LEU A 63 -25.33 -14.52 4.36
CA LEU A 63 -24.29 -15.25 5.09
C LEU A 63 -23.03 -15.47 4.25
N LEU A 64 -23.19 -15.70 2.94
CA LEU A 64 -22.07 -15.84 2.03
C LEU A 64 -21.33 -14.52 1.82
N GLU A 65 -22.07 -13.42 1.65
CA GLU A 65 -21.49 -12.07 1.55
C GLU A 65 -20.71 -11.70 2.81
N ASP A 66 -21.28 -11.90 3.99
CA ASP A 66 -20.63 -11.61 5.27
C ASP A 66 -19.38 -12.46 5.49
N LYS A 67 -19.44 -13.75 5.16
CA LYS A 67 -18.28 -14.65 5.20
C LYS A 67 -17.18 -14.18 4.24
N ASN A 68 -17.54 -13.82 3.01
CA ASN A 68 -16.57 -13.35 2.02
C ASN A 68 -15.91 -12.04 2.44
N HIS A 69 -16.69 -11.12 3.00
CA HIS A 69 -16.17 -9.87 3.54
C HIS A 69 -15.19 -10.11 4.69
N LEU A 70 -15.53 -10.99 5.63
CA LEU A 70 -14.62 -11.37 6.72
C LEU A 70 -13.33 -12.00 6.20
N MET A 71 -13.41 -12.91 5.23
CA MET A 71 -12.23 -13.55 4.62
C MET A 71 -11.31 -12.54 3.94
N LEU A 72 -11.86 -11.52 3.29
CA LEU A 72 -11.10 -10.46 2.66
C LEU A 72 -10.31 -9.65 3.69
N LEU A 73 -10.95 -9.22 4.78
CA LEU A 73 -10.30 -8.48 5.86
C LEU A 73 -9.19 -9.30 6.55
N LEU A 74 -9.40 -10.61 6.73
CA LEU A 74 -8.37 -11.51 7.25
C LEU A 74 -7.20 -11.66 6.27
N GLY A 75 -7.47 -11.69 4.97
CA GLY A 75 -6.45 -11.67 3.92
C GLY A 75 -5.60 -10.40 3.97
N GLU A 76 -6.23 -9.24 4.09
CA GLU A 76 -5.55 -7.94 4.24
C GLU A 76 -4.69 -7.89 5.51
N CYS A 77 -5.23 -8.36 6.64
CA CYS A 77 -4.47 -8.45 7.89
C CYS A 77 -3.24 -9.36 7.77
N ASN A 78 -3.39 -10.51 7.10
CA ASN A 78 -2.28 -11.44 6.86
C ASN A 78 -1.24 -10.87 5.89
N TYR A 79 -1.67 -10.12 4.88
CA TYR A 79 -0.77 -9.43 3.97
C TYR A 79 0.05 -8.39 4.73
N MET A 80 -0.61 -7.55 5.54
CA MET A 80 0.09 -6.59 6.40
C MET A 80 1.07 -7.30 7.33
N ALA A 81 0.68 -8.37 8.01
CA ALA A 81 1.55 -9.15 8.91
C ALA A 81 2.83 -9.70 8.25
N ARG A 82 2.82 -9.88 6.92
CA ARG A 82 3.96 -10.42 6.16
C ARG A 82 4.82 -9.34 5.53
N GLU A 83 4.23 -8.24 5.09
CA GLU A 83 4.90 -7.20 4.31
C GLU A 83 5.23 -5.94 5.12
N CYS A 84 4.68 -5.78 6.33
CA CYS A 84 4.90 -4.65 7.23
C CYS A 84 5.71 -5.04 8.47
#